data_AF-A0A1Y1UWB7-F1
#
_entry.id   AF-A0A1Y1UWB7-F1
#
_cell.length_a   1.000
_cell.length_b   1.000
_cell.length_c   1.000
_cell.angle_alpha   90.00
_cell.angle_beta   90.00
_cell.angle_gamma   90.00
#
_symmetry.space_group_name_H-M   'P 1'
#
loop_
_entity.id
_entity.type
_entity.pdbx_description
1 polymer ?
#
loop_
_entity_poly.entity_id
_entity_poly.type
_entity_poly.pdbx_seq_one_letter_code
_entity_poly.pdbx_strand_id
1 'polypeptide(L)'
;METYNEKDEYIKSYNLIFDKQIKRFENYLYLRTLTDIKYAIICNENDINNEDKKTLLFWNTSVVASFFSASIYVNAFPIFYANQKEKGNTFCLRVDSVGWYDNAYKTICNDRNEGDPSIPCPDIIILDTAQLTYRYYRGETLDLNKYFRNYFIKTGKSFESLVNKYSYYDYHDGNSWLAVPLSADFRIFKFNITTFDKCIEKGYDLHYPPWTWDKAFEYADIIHQCTGQPGFKVLHNYNEDLKFFVSLCQSLKVPVFIDDEKYDMKKCGLRGKANAEKLAGLKHLLENHNIEMWLNKTDVEEWQRKEYPKSLKDQPIIKYDDDIVALEMGKKNINDFYVPGTSTYLGGTGAVITKKSKYPDEAFELIEIFIDDDLPFFSDLNISITPFENVNGAKCRNRSVEAKQEFCNNILQSNGTFPYYYIYNNTTNVLYLTHIKSDNSNRGILINSSINKTFLIDNNELDNTSFMCSSKPDFKNRYITYYDEYKIELPVSESESIILKSMKDIYDHKNLEQLSETICRIYDETLKTAKPIEV
;
A
#
# COMPACT_ATOMS: atom_id res chain seq x y z
N MET A 1 -20.85 15.32 17.70
CA MET A 1 -19.76 14.40 18.08
C MET A 1 -19.11 14.95 19.33
N GLU A 2 -19.11 14.20 20.42
CA GLU A 2 -18.47 14.52 21.69
C GLU A 2 -17.10 13.83 21.77
N THR A 3 -16.12 14.47 22.41
CA THR A 3 -14.73 13.98 22.48
C THR A 3 -14.21 13.99 23.90
N TYR A 4 -13.35 13.02 24.23
CA TYR A 4 -12.86 12.76 25.58
C TYR A 4 -11.36 12.47 25.57
N ASN A 5 -10.65 12.96 26.60
CA ASN A 5 -9.19 12.82 26.74
C ASN A 5 -8.79 11.51 27.44
N GLU A 6 -7.49 11.33 27.70
CA GLU A 6 -6.95 10.12 28.35
C GLU A 6 -7.55 9.82 29.73
N LYS A 7 -7.96 10.89 30.45
CA LYS A 7 -8.57 10.84 31.79
C LYS A 7 -10.09 10.67 31.74
N ASP A 8 -10.65 10.38 30.56
CA ASP A 8 -12.09 10.28 30.32
C ASP A 8 -12.83 11.61 30.59
N GLU A 9 -12.13 12.74 30.56
CA GLU A 9 -12.72 14.07 30.73
C GLU A 9 -13.24 14.57 29.37
N TYR A 10 -14.46 15.11 29.37
CA TYR A 10 -15.04 15.75 28.20
C TYR A 10 -14.19 16.95 27.74
N ILE A 11 -13.84 16.97 26.46
CA ILE A 11 -13.07 18.04 25.84
C ILE A 11 -14.02 19.04 25.18
N LYS A 12 -14.72 18.58 24.14
CA LYS A 12 -15.56 19.43 23.28
C LYS A 12 -16.58 18.62 22.48
N SER A 13 -17.69 19.27 22.17
CA SER A 13 -18.70 18.80 21.21
C SER A 13 -18.56 19.56 19.89
N TYR A 14 -18.60 18.80 18.80
CA TYR A 14 -18.53 19.28 17.42
C TYR A 14 -19.87 19.04 16.75
N ASN A 15 -20.46 20.08 16.18
CA ASN A 15 -21.56 19.97 15.24
C ASN A 15 -20.98 19.67 13.86
N LEU A 16 -21.33 18.52 13.28
CA LEU A 16 -20.78 18.03 12.02
C LEU A 16 -21.89 17.94 10.99
N ILE A 17 -21.73 18.66 9.87
CA ILE A 17 -22.69 18.67 8.76
C ILE A 17 -22.22 17.67 7.71
N PHE A 18 -23.07 16.67 7.42
CA PHE A 18 -22.77 15.64 6.44
C PHE A 18 -23.26 16.06 5.04
N ASP A 19 -22.32 16.16 4.10
CA ASP A 19 -22.62 16.43 2.71
C ASP A 19 -22.96 15.13 1.98
N LYS A 20 -24.20 15.04 1.49
CA LYS A 20 -24.74 13.87 0.79
C LYS A 20 -24.17 13.68 -0.62
N GLN A 21 -23.57 14.71 -1.23
CA GLN A 21 -22.97 14.63 -2.56
C GLN A 21 -21.58 14.02 -2.48
N ILE A 22 -20.71 14.56 -1.62
CA ILE A 22 -19.34 14.05 -1.45
C ILE A 22 -19.24 12.88 -0.45
N LYS A 23 -20.34 12.54 0.23
CA LYS A 23 -20.44 11.46 1.24
C LYS A 23 -19.44 11.61 2.38
N ARG A 24 -19.22 12.84 2.84
CA ARG A 24 -18.29 13.18 3.94
C ARG A 24 -18.83 14.35 4.75
N PHE A 25 -18.30 14.55 5.94
CA PHE A 25 -18.51 15.78 6.70
C PHE A 25 -17.77 16.95 6.04
N GLU A 26 -18.39 18.13 6.02
CA GLU A 26 -17.77 19.37 5.51
C GLU A 26 -16.45 19.68 6.24
N ASN A 27 -16.37 19.33 7.52
CA ASN A 27 -15.21 19.57 8.38
C ASN A 27 -14.23 18.38 8.41
N TYR A 28 -14.28 17.47 7.43
CA TYR A 28 -13.47 16.25 7.45
C TYR A 28 -11.97 16.52 7.61
N LEU A 29 -11.40 17.49 6.89
CA LEU A 29 -9.98 17.83 7.01
C LEU A 29 -9.60 18.30 8.42
N TYR A 30 -10.51 19.01 9.10
CA TYR A 30 -10.31 19.45 10.47
C TYR A 30 -10.37 18.28 11.47
N LEU A 31 -11.25 17.29 11.25
CA LEU A 31 -11.31 16.09 12.09
C LEU A 31 -9.98 15.31 12.09
N ARG A 32 -9.26 15.31 10.95
CA ARG A 32 -7.97 14.62 10.81
C ARG A 32 -6.84 15.24 11.64
N THR A 33 -6.99 16.52 12.01
CA THR A 33 -5.98 17.27 12.77
C THR A 33 -6.27 17.30 14.26
N LEU A 34 -7.34 16.65 14.73
CA LEU A 34 -7.64 16.59 16.15
C LEU A 34 -6.60 15.72 16.89
N THR A 35 -6.21 16.19 18.07
CA THR A 35 -5.26 15.55 18.98
C THR A 35 -5.88 15.41 20.36
N ASP A 36 -5.23 14.64 21.23
CA ASP A 36 -5.60 14.46 22.63
C ASP A 36 -6.98 13.80 22.84
N ILE A 37 -7.40 12.97 21.87
CA ILE A 37 -8.69 12.27 21.89
C ILE A 37 -8.47 10.77 22.15
N LYS A 38 -8.82 10.31 23.35
CA LYS A 38 -8.90 8.88 23.71
C LYS A 38 -10.09 8.22 23.03
N TYR A 39 -11.25 8.87 23.05
CA TYR A 39 -12.42 8.40 22.30
C TYR A 39 -13.36 9.53 21.91
N ALA A 40 -14.16 9.27 20.88
CA ALA A 40 -15.22 10.15 20.42
C ALA A 40 -16.55 9.40 20.33
N ILE A 41 -17.65 10.06 20.67
CA ILE A 41 -19.01 9.53 20.51
C ILE A 41 -19.74 10.39 19.50
N ILE A 42 -20.25 9.77 18.43
CA ILE A 42 -21.07 10.43 17.42
C ILE A 42 -22.49 9.86 17.44
N CYS A 43 -23.46 10.78 17.48
CA CYS A 43 -24.89 10.51 17.47
C CYS A 43 -25.56 11.52 16.53
N ASN A 44 -26.74 11.19 16.02
CA ASN A 44 -27.62 12.20 15.42
C ASN A 44 -28.13 13.16 16.49
N GLU A 45 -28.24 14.45 16.17
CA GLU A 45 -28.65 15.50 17.13
C GLU A 45 -30.03 15.24 17.75
N ASN A 46 -30.95 14.66 17.00
CA ASN A 46 -32.32 14.39 17.46
C ASN A 46 -32.39 13.19 18.42
N ASP A 47 -31.35 12.38 18.44
CA ASP A 47 -31.32 11.11 19.17
C ASP A 47 -30.25 11.07 20.26
N ILE A 48 -29.47 12.15 20.44
CA ILE A 48 -28.39 12.22 21.42
C ILE A 48 -28.87 12.05 22.87
N ASN A 49 -30.09 12.49 23.17
CA ASN A 49 -30.71 12.39 24.50
C ASN A 49 -31.67 11.19 24.62
N ASN A 50 -31.76 10.33 23.60
CA ASN A 50 -32.63 9.17 23.64
C ASN A 50 -32.05 8.14 24.63
N GLU A 51 -32.85 7.67 25.59
CA GLU A 51 -32.45 6.67 26.60
C GLU A 51 -32.30 5.27 25.98
N ASP A 52 -33.05 4.97 24.91
CA ASP A 52 -33.03 3.68 24.21
C ASP A 52 -31.94 3.58 23.14
N LYS A 53 -31.08 4.61 23.02
CA LYS A 53 -30.02 4.61 22.01
C LYS A 53 -29.02 3.49 22.29
N LYS A 54 -28.69 2.74 21.25
CA LYS A 54 -27.63 1.72 21.28
C LYS A 54 -26.31 2.40 20.92
N THR A 55 -25.20 1.93 21.48
CA THR A 55 -23.86 2.41 21.11
C THR A 55 -23.06 1.25 20.55
N LEU A 56 -22.64 1.37 19.30
CA LEU A 56 -21.66 0.48 18.70
C LEU A 56 -20.27 0.94 19.12
N LEU A 57 -19.48 0.06 19.73
CA LEU A 57 -18.12 0.38 20.15
C LEU A 57 -17.10 -0.12 19.13
N PHE A 58 -16.29 0.80 18.63
CA PHE A 58 -15.27 0.55 17.62
C PHE A 58 -13.88 0.92 18.12
N TRP A 59 -12.99 -0.07 18.20
CA TRP A 59 -11.58 0.15 18.51
C TRP A 59 -10.78 0.31 17.23
N ASN A 60 -10.05 1.41 17.13
CA ASN A 60 -9.20 1.72 15.98
C ASN A 60 -7.71 1.79 16.37
N THR A 61 -6.85 1.88 15.36
CA THR A 61 -5.39 1.92 15.50
C THR A 61 -4.81 3.33 15.66
N SER A 62 -5.63 4.38 15.68
CA SER A 62 -5.22 5.74 16.04
C SER A 62 -4.71 5.79 17.48
N VAL A 63 -3.71 6.63 17.71
CA VAL A 63 -3.22 6.98 19.05
C VAL A 63 -3.90 8.25 19.54
N VAL A 64 -3.89 8.49 20.85
CA VAL A 64 -4.47 9.70 21.46
C VAL A 64 -3.94 10.99 20.82
N ALA A 65 -2.65 11.02 20.50
CA ALA A 65 -2.01 12.16 19.86
C ALA A 65 -2.48 12.42 18.41
N SER A 66 -3.22 11.52 17.77
CA SER A 66 -3.68 11.68 16.38
C SER A 66 -5.00 10.96 16.09
N PHE A 67 -6.07 11.74 15.89
CA PHE A 67 -7.40 11.25 15.52
C PHE A 67 -7.56 10.96 14.01
N PHE A 68 -6.46 10.97 13.26
CA PHE A 68 -6.47 10.89 11.80
C PHE A 68 -7.21 9.66 11.25
N SER A 69 -6.85 8.45 11.68
CA SER A 69 -7.46 7.23 11.15
C SER A 69 -8.92 7.09 11.60
N ALA A 70 -9.20 7.45 12.86
CA ALA A 70 -10.53 7.49 13.45
C ALA A 70 -11.52 8.31 12.62
N SER A 71 -11.07 9.45 12.08
CA SER A 71 -11.91 10.37 11.32
C SER A 71 -12.52 9.73 10.07
N ILE A 72 -11.86 8.76 9.44
CA ILE A 72 -12.38 8.07 8.25
C ILE A 72 -13.65 7.27 8.63
N TYR A 73 -13.57 6.51 9.72
CA TYR A 73 -14.69 5.70 10.21
C TYR A 73 -15.86 6.56 10.72
N VAL A 74 -15.55 7.70 11.33
CA VAL A 74 -16.57 8.69 11.74
C VAL A 74 -17.37 9.18 10.52
N ASN A 75 -16.76 9.39 9.35
CA ASN A 75 -17.47 9.83 8.14
C ASN A 75 -18.46 8.82 7.59
N ALA A 76 -18.27 7.52 7.85
CA ALA A 76 -19.21 6.49 7.42
C ALA A 76 -20.49 6.47 8.28
N PHE A 77 -20.41 6.98 9.51
CA PHE A 77 -21.50 6.87 10.49
C PHE A 77 -22.84 7.43 10.01
N PRO A 78 -22.95 8.60 9.34
CA PRO A 78 -24.25 9.12 8.88
C PRO A 78 -25.00 8.19 7.94
N ILE A 79 -24.29 7.46 7.08
CA ILE A 79 -24.89 6.49 6.16
C ILE A 79 -25.38 5.27 6.94
N PHE A 80 -24.54 4.73 7.82
CA PHE A 80 -24.91 3.63 8.70
C PHE A 80 -26.13 3.97 9.56
N TYR A 81 -26.11 5.15 10.18
CA TYR A 81 -27.18 5.66 11.03
C TYR A 81 -28.50 5.78 10.27
N ALA A 82 -28.49 6.34 9.05
CA ALA A 82 -29.70 6.44 8.23
C ALA A 82 -30.30 5.06 7.94
N ASN A 83 -29.46 4.08 7.55
CA ASN A 83 -29.89 2.70 7.29
C ASN A 83 -30.48 2.03 8.54
N GLN A 84 -29.90 2.26 9.73
CA GLN A 84 -30.45 1.74 10.98
C GLN A 84 -31.77 2.42 11.37
N LYS A 85 -31.87 3.72 11.15
CA LYS A 85 -33.08 4.49 11.49
C LYS A 85 -34.29 4.02 10.70
N GLU A 86 -34.11 3.66 9.43
CA GLU A 86 -35.16 3.06 8.59
C GLU A 86 -35.66 1.71 9.14
N LYS A 87 -34.81 0.97 9.87
CA LYS A 87 -35.15 -0.28 10.57
C LYS A 87 -35.75 -0.05 11.96
N GLY A 88 -35.98 1.21 12.36
CA GLY A 88 -36.46 1.58 13.69
C GLY A 88 -35.40 1.51 14.79
N ASN A 89 -34.12 1.36 14.44
CA ASN A 89 -33.01 1.35 15.38
C ASN A 89 -32.37 2.74 15.48
N THR A 90 -32.10 3.20 16.70
CA THR A 90 -31.27 4.38 16.95
C THR A 90 -29.91 3.94 17.48
N PHE A 91 -28.85 4.32 16.77
CA PHE A 91 -27.47 4.06 17.16
C PHE A 91 -26.66 5.35 17.33
N CYS A 92 -25.71 5.29 18.25
CA CYS A 92 -24.50 6.10 18.28
C CYS A 92 -23.29 5.21 17.95
N LEU A 93 -22.22 5.82 17.49
CA LEU A 93 -20.93 5.18 17.30
C LEU A 93 -19.93 5.77 18.29
N ARG A 94 -19.29 4.91 19.09
CA ARG A 94 -18.15 5.27 19.93
C ARG A 94 -16.88 4.73 19.28
N VAL A 95 -15.94 5.62 19.00
CA VAL A 95 -14.65 5.29 18.37
C VAL A 95 -13.53 5.55 19.36
N ASP A 96 -12.82 4.50 19.77
CA ASP A 96 -11.71 4.56 20.73
C ASP A 96 -10.35 4.51 19.99
N SER A 97 -9.47 5.46 20.32
CA SER A 97 -8.09 5.58 19.84
C SER A 97 -7.17 4.69 20.69
N VAL A 98 -7.15 3.40 20.38
CA VAL A 98 -6.50 2.37 21.21
C VAL A 98 -5.03 2.14 20.82
N GLY A 99 -4.66 2.47 19.58
CA GLY A 99 -3.32 2.22 19.06
C GLY A 99 -3.05 0.75 18.71
N TRP A 100 -1.93 0.48 18.05
CA TRP A 100 -1.61 -0.86 17.54
C TRP A 100 -1.41 -1.93 18.61
N TYR A 101 -0.68 -1.59 19.67
CA TYR A 101 -0.29 -2.57 20.70
C TYR A 101 -1.52 -3.07 21.49
N ASP A 102 -2.34 -2.15 21.99
CA ASP A 102 -3.51 -2.53 22.78
C ASP A 102 -4.58 -3.21 21.91
N ASN A 103 -4.76 -2.81 20.65
CA ASN A 103 -5.62 -3.55 19.71
C ASN A 103 -5.18 -4.99 19.51
N ALA A 104 -3.89 -5.29 19.59
CA ALA A 104 -3.37 -6.64 19.39
C ALA A 104 -3.39 -7.49 20.66
N TYR A 105 -2.99 -6.91 21.79
CA TYR A 105 -2.59 -7.67 22.98
C TYR A 105 -3.42 -7.38 24.21
N LYS A 106 -4.11 -6.24 24.27
CA LYS A 106 -4.96 -5.94 25.42
C LYS A 106 -6.06 -6.98 25.51
N THR A 107 -6.24 -7.55 26.69
CA THR A 107 -7.34 -8.46 26.96
C THR A 107 -8.65 -7.70 26.72
N ILE A 108 -9.48 -8.25 25.84
CA ILE A 108 -10.81 -7.73 25.55
C ILE A 108 -11.84 -8.71 26.07
N CYS A 109 -13.03 -8.21 26.38
CA CYS A 109 -14.20 -9.06 26.53
C CYS A 109 -13.98 -10.20 27.55
N ASN A 110 -13.34 -9.94 28.71
CA ASN A 110 -13.08 -11.00 29.69
C ASN A 110 -14.30 -11.22 30.58
N ASP A 111 -14.95 -12.39 30.52
CA ASP A 111 -16.08 -12.74 31.43
C ASP A 111 -15.57 -13.22 32.78
N ARG A 112 -14.31 -13.65 32.84
CA ARG A 112 -13.66 -14.03 34.08
C ARG A 112 -13.29 -12.70 34.73
N ASN A 113 -13.73 -12.47 35.96
CA ASN A 113 -13.53 -11.27 36.80
C ASN A 113 -12.03 -10.88 37.04
N GLU A 114 -11.12 -11.23 36.14
CA GLU A 114 -9.69 -10.94 36.10
C GLU A 114 -9.35 -9.81 35.11
N GLY A 115 -10.34 -9.28 34.37
CA GLY A 115 -10.20 -8.08 33.55
C GLY A 115 -10.65 -6.82 34.30
N ASP A 116 -10.00 -5.70 34.01
CA ASP A 116 -10.45 -4.39 34.47
C ASP A 116 -11.85 -4.08 33.86
N PRO A 117 -12.92 -3.98 34.67
CA PRO A 117 -14.26 -3.66 34.18
C PRO A 117 -14.34 -2.28 33.50
N SER A 118 -13.29 -1.46 33.61
CA SER A 118 -13.13 -0.21 32.85
C SER A 118 -12.89 -0.41 31.35
N ILE A 119 -12.50 -1.62 30.91
CA ILE A 119 -12.21 -1.92 29.50
C ILE A 119 -13.48 -2.46 28.83
N PRO A 120 -14.21 -1.63 28.06
CA PRO A 120 -15.42 -2.10 27.40
C PRO A 120 -15.07 -3.10 26.29
N CYS A 121 -15.90 -4.13 26.12
CA CYS A 121 -15.77 -5.08 25.02
C CYS A 121 -16.20 -4.41 23.71
N PRO A 122 -15.31 -4.19 22.75
CA PRO A 122 -15.66 -3.56 21.48
C PRO A 122 -16.51 -4.48 20.63
N ASP A 123 -17.39 -3.91 19.81
CA ASP A 123 -18.12 -4.65 18.79
C ASP A 123 -17.23 -4.94 17.58
N ILE A 124 -16.42 -3.95 17.19
CA ILE A 124 -15.48 -4.03 16.06
C ILE A 124 -14.08 -3.59 16.51
N ILE A 125 -13.06 -4.30 16.04
CA ILE A 125 -11.64 -3.96 16.22
C ILE A 125 -10.94 -3.95 14.87
N ILE A 126 -10.05 -2.98 14.64
CA ILE A 126 -9.10 -3.01 13.53
C ILE A 126 -7.81 -3.70 13.97
N LEU A 127 -7.45 -4.78 13.26
CA LEU A 127 -6.26 -5.58 13.55
C LEU A 127 -5.33 -5.61 12.35
N ASP A 128 -4.04 -5.72 12.62
CA ASP A 128 -3.06 -6.13 11.59
C ASP A 128 -3.27 -7.61 11.24
N THR A 129 -3.00 -7.97 10.00
CA THR A 129 -3.01 -9.36 9.50
C THR A 129 -2.27 -10.35 10.42
N ALA A 130 -1.11 -9.96 10.97
CA ALA A 130 -0.32 -10.81 11.87
C ALA A 130 -0.99 -11.05 13.25
N GLN A 131 -2.08 -10.35 13.56
CA GLN A 131 -2.77 -10.41 14.86
C GLN A 131 -4.10 -11.18 14.78
N LEU A 132 -4.59 -11.46 13.57
CA LEU A 132 -5.90 -12.06 13.34
C LEU A 132 -6.00 -13.47 13.91
N THR A 133 -5.07 -14.34 13.52
CA THR A 133 -5.01 -15.73 13.98
C THR A 133 -4.84 -15.81 15.50
N TYR A 134 -3.98 -14.96 16.07
CA TYR A 134 -3.76 -14.90 17.52
C TYR A 134 -5.07 -14.67 18.30
N ARG A 135 -5.86 -13.66 17.93
CA ARG A 135 -7.13 -13.36 18.61
C ARG A 135 -8.22 -14.40 18.30
N TYR A 136 -8.26 -14.91 17.08
CA TYR A 136 -9.21 -15.95 16.68
C TYR A 136 -9.03 -17.24 17.50
N TYR A 137 -7.80 -17.74 17.61
CA TYR A 137 -7.52 -18.96 18.39
C TYR A 137 -7.67 -18.80 19.90
N ARG A 138 -7.67 -17.56 20.41
CA ARG A 138 -8.08 -17.24 21.79
C ARG A 138 -9.60 -17.19 21.98
N GLY A 139 -10.38 -17.35 20.91
CA GLY A 139 -11.84 -17.33 20.93
C GLY A 139 -12.41 -15.93 21.16
N GLU A 140 -11.67 -14.88 20.83
CA GLU A 140 -12.05 -13.49 21.08
C GLU A 140 -12.88 -12.88 19.92
N THR A 141 -12.76 -13.45 18.72
CA THR A 141 -13.35 -12.91 17.49
C THR A 141 -14.32 -13.90 16.84
N LEU A 142 -15.23 -13.40 16.00
CA LEU A 142 -16.18 -14.22 15.25
C LEU A 142 -15.56 -14.78 13.96
N ASP A 143 -16.05 -15.96 13.57
CA ASP A 143 -15.95 -16.42 12.18
C ASP A 143 -16.97 -15.64 11.32
N LEU A 144 -16.50 -14.98 10.27
CA LEU A 144 -17.29 -14.12 9.41
C LEU A 144 -17.95 -14.84 8.21
N ASN A 145 -17.81 -16.17 8.09
CA ASN A 145 -18.39 -16.97 7.00
C ASN A 145 -19.88 -16.70 6.74
N LYS A 146 -20.69 -16.62 7.82
CA LYS A 146 -22.13 -16.31 7.72
C LYS A 146 -22.34 -14.98 6.99
N TYR A 147 -21.56 -13.97 7.35
CA TYR A 147 -21.66 -12.63 6.82
C TYR A 147 -21.20 -12.54 5.37
N PHE A 148 -20.13 -13.25 5.02
CA PHE A 148 -19.62 -13.27 3.64
C PHE A 148 -20.58 -13.99 2.70
N ARG A 149 -21.20 -15.09 3.15
CA ARG A 149 -22.28 -15.74 2.41
C ARG A 149 -23.47 -14.81 2.21
N ASN A 150 -23.88 -14.08 3.24
CA ASN A 150 -25.00 -13.13 3.14
C ASN A 150 -24.67 -11.97 2.20
N TYR A 151 -23.45 -11.45 2.27
CA TYR A 151 -22.95 -10.45 1.33
C TYR A 151 -23.01 -10.95 -0.11
N PHE A 152 -22.54 -12.18 -0.37
CA PHE A 152 -22.62 -12.78 -1.70
C PHE A 152 -24.06 -12.92 -2.20
N ILE A 153 -25.00 -13.35 -1.34
CA ILE A 153 -26.42 -13.43 -1.69
C ILE A 153 -26.99 -12.05 -2.05
N LYS A 154 -26.58 -11.01 -1.31
CA LYS A 154 -27.04 -9.62 -1.49
C LYS A 154 -26.47 -8.96 -2.74
N THR A 155 -25.19 -9.16 -3.03
CA THR A 155 -24.45 -8.40 -4.06
C THR A 155 -24.12 -9.21 -5.31
N GLY A 156 -24.18 -10.54 -5.24
CA GLY A 156 -23.68 -11.45 -6.27
C GLY A 156 -22.15 -11.52 -6.37
N LYS A 157 -21.41 -10.85 -5.47
CA LYS A 157 -19.94 -10.80 -5.46
C LYS A 157 -19.37 -11.62 -4.30
N SER A 158 -18.57 -12.64 -4.59
CA SER A 158 -17.87 -13.40 -3.54
C SER A 158 -16.66 -12.62 -3.03
N PHE A 159 -16.40 -12.61 -1.73
CA PHE A 159 -15.23 -11.90 -1.17
C PHE A 159 -13.92 -12.45 -1.73
N GLU A 160 -13.83 -13.77 -1.95
CA GLU A 160 -12.71 -14.46 -2.58
C GLU A 160 -12.38 -13.89 -3.97
N SER A 161 -13.39 -13.46 -4.73
CA SER A 161 -13.21 -12.85 -6.05
C SER A 161 -12.88 -11.35 -6.00
N LEU A 162 -13.09 -10.72 -4.85
CA LEU A 162 -12.78 -9.30 -4.66
C LEU A 162 -11.34 -9.11 -4.21
N VAL A 163 -10.85 -9.94 -3.29
CA VAL A 163 -9.51 -9.79 -2.72
C VAL A 163 -8.43 -10.27 -3.67
N ASN A 164 -7.27 -9.61 -3.65
CA ASN A 164 -6.12 -10.14 -4.37
C ASN A 164 -5.69 -11.51 -3.81
N LYS A 165 -5.12 -12.34 -4.68
CA LYS A 165 -4.78 -13.74 -4.40
C LYS A 165 -4.06 -13.96 -3.06
N TYR A 166 -3.09 -13.12 -2.71
CA TYR A 166 -2.27 -13.34 -1.53
C TYR A 166 -2.89 -12.77 -0.26
N SER A 167 -3.62 -11.64 -0.36
CA SER A 167 -4.39 -11.13 0.77
C SER A 167 -5.43 -12.12 1.26
N TYR A 168 -6.01 -12.95 0.39
CA TYR A 168 -6.91 -14.03 0.83
C TYR A 168 -6.33 -14.84 1.99
N TYR A 169 -5.06 -15.23 1.92
CA TYR A 169 -4.40 -16.06 2.95
C TYR A 169 -4.15 -15.32 4.27
N ASP A 170 -4.08 -13.98 4.26
CA ASP A 170 -3.92 -13.20 5.49
C ASP A 170 -5.22 -13.14 6.32
N TYR A 171 -6.37 -13.23 5.65
CA TYR A 171 -7.69 -13.01 6.27
C TYR A 171 -8.52 -14.28 6.40
N HIS A 172 -8.05 -15.40 5.87
CA HIS A 172 -8.74 -16.68 5.85
C HIS A 172 -7.83 -17.78 6.37
N ASP A 173 -8.26 -18.46 7.44
CA ASP A 173 -7.53 -19.58 8.04
C ASP A 173 -8.42 -20.84 8.08
N GLY A 174 -7.92 -21.93 7.51
CA GLY A 174 -8.66 -23.17 7.33
C GLY A 174 -9.90 -22.98 6.46
N ASN A 175 -11.07 -22.90 7.09
CA ASN A 175 -12.37 -22.66 6.46
C ASN A 175 -13.07 -21.43 7.05
N SER A 176 -12.37 -20.55 7.75
CA SER A 176 -12.96 -19.42 8.47
C SER A 176 -12.39 -18.09 8.00
N TRP A 177 -13.29 -17.17 7.66
CA TRP A 177 -12.96 -15.77 7.44
C TRP A 177 -12.78 -15.06 8.79
N LEU A 178 -11.57 -14.54 9.03
CA LEU A 178 -11.18 -13.95 10.31
C LEU A 178 -11.47 -12.45 10.40
N ALA A 179 -11.46 -11.75 9.24
CA ALA A 179 -11.68 -10.32 9.16
C ALA A 179 -12.18 -9.90 7.78
N VAL A 180 -12.68 -8.67 7.68
CA VAL A 180 -12.90 -7.99 6.42
C VAL A 180 -11.68 -7.16 6.05
N PRO A 181 -11.01 -7.40 4.91
CA PRO A 181 -9.84 -6.63 4.51
C PRO A 181 -10.18 -5.15 4.31
N LEU A 182 -9.43 -4.25 4.96
CA LEU A 182 -9.65 -2.81 4.87
C LEU A 182 -8.48 -2.07 4.21
N SER A 183 -7.25 -2.50 4.45
CA SER A 183 -6.08 -1.91 3.79
C SER A 183 -4.99 -2.93 3.52
N ALA A 184 -4.20 -2.68 2.47
CA ALA A 184 -3.04 -3.48 2.11
C ALA A 184 -1.77 -2.78 2.58
N ASP A 185 -0.85 -3.52 3.19
CA ASP A 185 0.47 -3.07 3.60
C ASP A 185 1.53 -3.84 2.81
N PHE A 186 2.33 -3.15 2.01
CA PHE A 186 3.40 -3.78 1.23
C PHE A 186 4.60 -2.85 1.09
N ARG A 187 5.77 -3.38 0.76
CA ARG A 187 6.99 -2.58 0.64
C ARG A 187 7.32 -2.31 -0.82
N ILE A 188 7.78 -1.08 -1.05
CA ILE A 188 8.35 -0.59 -2.31
C ILE A 188 9.77 -0.14 -2.08
N PHE A 189 10.60 -0.22 -3.12
CA PHE A 189 11.95 0.29 -3.04
C PHE A 189 11.94 1.79 -3.31
N LYS A 190 12.79 2.54 -2.61
CA LYS A 190 12.95 3.98 -2.83
C LYS A 190 14.42 4.29 -3.00
N PHE A 191 14.73 5.23 -3.88
CA PHE A 191 16.11 5.72 -4.05
C PHE A 191 16.14 7.24 -4.19
N ASN A 192 17.27 7.83 -3.80
CA ASN A 192 17.49 9.27 -3.88
C ASN A 192 18.20 9.62 -5.18
N ILE A 193 17.50 10.29 -6.11
CA ILE A 193 18.06 10.64 -7.42
C ILE A 193 19.28 11.55 -7.27
N THR A 194 19.21 12.56 -6.39
CA THR A 194 20.30 13.51 -6.18
C THR A 194 21.60 12.82 -5.77
N THR A 195 21.51 11.81 -4.90
CA THR A 195 22.68 10.99 -4.52
C THR A 195 23.21 10.20 -5.70
N PHE A 196 22.32 9.58 -6.48
CA PHE A 196 22.69 8.82 -7.68
C PHE A 196 23.40 9.71 -8.71
N ASP A 197 22.78 10.81 -9.13
CA ASP A 197 23.35 11.78 -10.07
C ASP A 197 24.71 12.28 -9.62
N LYS A 198 24.83 12.70 -8.35
CA LYS A 198 26.09 13.19 -7.78
C LYS A 198 27.21 12.15 -7.87
N CYS A 199 26.90 10.87 -7.65
CA CYS A 199 27.89 9.81 -7.71
C CYS A 199 28.26 9.44 -9.15
N ILE A 200 27.28 9.42 -10.07
CA ILE A 200 27.53 9.25 -11.51
C ILE A 200 28.41 10.40 -12.04
N GLU A 201 28.12 11.64 -11.66
CA GLU A 201 28.91 12.83 -12.05
C GLU A 201 30.36 12.78 -11.52
N LYS A 202 30.59 12.10 -10.39
CA LYS A 202 31.93 11.83 -9.84
C LYS A 202 32.65 10.67 -10.54
N GLY A 203 32.01 10.00 -11.50
CA GLY A 203 32.58 8.89 -12.25
C GLY A 203 32.39 7.51 -11.61
N TYR A 204 31.50 7.38 -10.62
CA TYR A 204 31.13 6.07 -10.09
C TYR A 204 30.17 5.35 -11.04
N ASP A 205 30.32 4.03 -11.15
CA ASP A 205 29.51 3.18 -12.02
C ASP A 205 28.16 2.85 -11.36
N LEU A 206 27.24 3.81 -11.38
CA LEU A 206 25.86 3.65 -10.93
C LEU A 206 24.91 3.78 -12.12
N HIS A 207 23.86 2.97 -12.11
CA HIS A 207 22.79 3.03 -13.11
C HIS A 207 21.42 3.07 -12.45
N TYR A 208 20.51 3.82 -13.04
CA TYR A 208 19.10 3.83 -12.65
C TYR A 208 18.47 2.44 -12.77
N PRO A 209 17.43 2.14 -11.98
CA PRO A 209 16.81 0.82 -11.94
C PRO A 209 16.10 0.46 -13.26
N PRO A 210 15.80 -0.84 -13.52
CA PRO A 210 15.63 -1.97 -12.59
C PRO A 210 16.91 -2.62 -12.04
N TRP A 211 16.82 -3.13 -10.80
CA TRP A 211 17.92 -3.80 -10.11
C TRP A 211 17.55 -5.19 -9.60
N THR A 212 18.57 -6.04 -9.46
CA THR A 212 18.55 -7.22 -8.59
C THR A 212 18.98 -6.84 -7.17
N TRP A 213 18.76 -7.72 -6.19
CA TRP A 213 19.28 -7.49 -4.83
C TRP A 213 20.81 -7.36 -4.80
N ASP A 214 21.52 -8.19 -5.57
CA ASP A 214 22.98 -8.08 -5.68
C ASP A 214 23.43 -6.70 -6.16
N LYS A 215 22.75 -6.14 -7.18
CA LYS A 215 23.04 -4.78 -7.67
C LYS A 215 22.64 -3.70 -6.68
N ALA A 216 21.50 -3.85 -6.00
CA ALA A 216 21.10 -2.90 -4.95
C ALA A 216 22.13 -2.85 -3.80
N PHE A 217 22.70 -4.01 -3.42
CA PHE A 217 23.74 -4.09 -2.40
C PHE A 217 25.09 -3.55 -2.89
N GLU A 218 25.51 -3.91 -4.10
CA GLU A 218 26.71 -3.32 -4.73
C GLU A 218 26.62 -1.79 -4.80
N TYR A 219 25.46 -1.26 -5.18
CA TYR A 219 25.25 0.19 -5.24
C TYR A 219 25.25 0.86 -3.88
N ALA A 220 24.83 0.17 -2.82
CA ALA A 220 24.99 0.69 -1.47
C ALA A 220 26.47 0.87 -1.11
N ASP A 221 27.33 -0.06 -1.50
CA ASP A 221 28.79 0.05 -1.29
C ASP A 221 29.38 1.22 -2.10
N ILE A 222 29.00 1.34 -3.37
CA ILE A 222 29.45 2.43 -4.25
C ILE A 222 29.00 3.80 -3.72
N ILE A 223 27.75 3.91 -3.26
CA ILE A 223 27.23 5.13 -2.64
C ILE A 223 28.00 5.45 -1.37
N HIS A 224 28.33 4.44 -0.56
CA HIS A 224 29.16 4.64 0.62
C HIS A 224 30.54 5.19 0.27
N GLN A 225 31.23 4.62 -0.73
CA GLN A 225 32.51 5.13 -1.21
C GLN A 225 32.42 6.58 -1.75
N CYS A 226 31.35 6.89 -2.47
CA CYS A 226 31.11 8.19 -3.06
C CYS A 226 30.78 9.30 -2.04
N THR A 227 30.05 8.96 -0.98
CA THR A 227 29.44 9.91 -0.03
C THR A 227 30.03 9.90 1.37
N GLY A 228 30.68 8.80 1.77
CA GLY A 228 31.11 8.53 3.15
C GLY A 228 29.96 8.22 4.11
N GLN A 229 28.73 8.00 3.61
CA GLN A 229 27.53 7.69 4.40
C GLN A 229 26.97 6.33 4.00
N PRO A 230 26.20 5.63 4.84
CA PRO A 230 25.58 4.37 4.45
C PRO A 230 24.74 4.52 3.18
N GLY A 231 24.91 3.61 2.22
CA GLY A 231 24.21 3.63 0.95
C GLY A 231 22.85 2.93 0.95
N PHE A 232 22.55 2.17 2.02
CA PHE A 232 21.30 1.46 2.20
C PHE A 232 20.60 1.86 3.51
N LYS A 233 19.27 1.90 3.49
CA LYS A 233 18.45 2.19 4.66
C LYS A 233 17.27 1.23 4.74
N VAL A 234 16.98 0.74 5.94
CA VAL A 234 15.72 0.07 6.29
C VAL A 234 14.90 1.03 7.16
N LEU A 235 13.58 1.04 6.97
CA LEU A 235 12.69 1.82 7.83
C LEU A 235 12.79 1.28 9.26
N HIS A 236 12.81 2.17 10.25
CA HIS A 236 13.24 1.83 11.61
C HIS A 236 12.10 1.91 12.64
N ASN A 237 10.94 1.37 12.30
CA ASN A 237 9.78 1.31 13.19
C ASN A 237 9.01 -0.01 13.01
N TYR A 238 8.07 -0.32 13.92
CA TYR A 238 7.02 -1.34 13.75
C TYR A 238 7.41 -2.70 13.11
N ASN A 239 8.55 -3.30 13.48
CA ASN A 239 9.07 -4.57 12.92
C ASN A 239 9.43 -4.51 11.42
N GLU A 240 9.75 -3.34 10.88
CA GLU A 240 10.17 -3.13 9.49
C GLU A 240 11.45 -3.90 9.12
N ASP A 241 12.34 -4.12 10.08
CA ASP A 241 13.52 -4.97 9.92
C ASP A 241 13.17 -6.44 9.65
N LEU A 242 12.20 -6.98 10.39
CA LEU A 242 11.67 -8.32 10.14
C LEU A 242 10.95 -8.38 8.78
N LYS A 243 10.10 -7.39 8.47
CA LYS A 243 9.39 -7.32 7.17
C LYS A 243 10.38 -7.25 6.00
N PHE A 244 11.43 -6.44 6.12
CA PHE A 244 12.51 -6.36 5.14
C PHE A 244 13.23 -7.70 5.00
N PHE A 245 13.64 -8.31 6.11
CA PHE A 245 14.38 -9.57 6.08
C PHE A 245 13.56 -10.71 5.45
N VAL A 246 12.27 -10.82 5.79
CA VAL A 246 11.37 -11.79 5.19
C VAL A 246 11.16 -11.51 3.69
N SER A 247 10.95 -10.24 3.31
CA SER A 247 10.84 -9.84 1.90
C SER A 247 12.07 -10.27 1.08
N LEU A 248 13.26 -10.02 1.63
CA LEU A 248 14.53 -10.41 1.01
C LEU A 248 14.62 -11.94 0.87
N CYS A 249 14.30 -12.69 1.93
CA CYS A 249 14.31 -14.15 1.91
C CYS A 249 13.35 -14.69 0.83
N GLN A 250 12.11 -14.21 0.77
CA GLN A 250 11.13 -14.60 -0.24
C GLN A 250 11.60 -14.26 -1.66
N SER A 251 12.17 -13.07 -1.85
CA SER A 251 12.71 -12.62 -3.15
C SER A 251 13.90 -13.48 -3.62
N LEU A 252 14.75 -13.93 -2.68
CA LEU A 252 15.88 -14.81 -2.96
C LEU A 252 15.53 -16.32 -2.96
N LYS A 253 14.25 -16.66 -2.77
CA LYS A 253 13.77 -18.03 -2.63
C LYS A 253 14.51 -18.77 -1.51
N VAL A 254 14.66 -18.10 -0.37
CA VAL A 254 15.16 -18.64 0.89
C VAL A 254 13.95 -18.85 1.80
N PRO A 255 13.59 -20.11 2.12
CA PRO A 255 12.48 -20.36 3.03
C PRO A 255 12.86 -19.92 4.45
N VAL A 256 12.02 -19.10 5.08
CA VAL A 256 12.17 -18.75 6.50
C VAL A 256 11.83 -19.96 7.38
N PHE A 257 10.76 -20.66 7.00
CA PHE A 257 10.31 -21.91 7.62
C PHE A 257 10.29 -23.04 6.59
N ILE A 258 10.63 -24.25 7.03
CA ILE A 258 10.50 -25.49 6.24
C ILE A 258 9.72 -26.52 7.04
N ASP A 259 8.92 -27.33 6.36
CA ASP A 259 8.22 -28.45 6.97
C ASP A 259 9.16 -29.62 7.22
N ASP A 260 9.07 -30.20 8.41
CA ASP A 260 9.60 -31.52 8.70
C ASP A 260 8.45 -32.51 8.84
N GLU A 261 8.12 -33.16 7.73
CA GLU A 261 7.05 -34.16 7.64
C GLU A 261 7.25 -35.34 8.61
N LYS A 262 8.50 -35.66 8.98
CA LYS A 262 8.78 -36.80 9.87
C LYS A 262 8.32 -36.52 11.30
N TYR A 263 8.45 -35.27 11.74
CA TYR A 263 8.14 -34.86 13.12
C TYR A 263 6.91 -33.96 13.22
N ASP A 264 6.22 -33.71 12.10
CA ASP A 264 5.08 -32.80 12.02
C ASP A 264 5.37 -31.44 12.66
N MET A 265 6.52 -30.86 12.31
CA MET A 265 6.98 -29.59 12.89
C MET A 265 7.61 -28.67 11.86
N LYS A 266 7.46 -27.36 12.05
CA LYS A 266 8.20 -26.34 11.30
C LYS A 266 9.63 -26.24 11.83
N LYS A 267 10.61 -26.15 10.92
CA LYS A 267 12.02 -25.88 11.22
C LYS A 267 12.47 -24.56 10.61
N CYS A 268 13.55 -24.01 11.14
CA CYS A 268 14.20 -22.83 10.57
C CYS A 268 14.85 -23.17 9.23
N GLY A 269 14.34 -22.59 8.14
CA GLY A 269 14.84 -22.80 6.78
C GLY A 269 16.17 -22.11 6.48
N LEU A 270 16.60 -21.18 7.33
CA LEU A 270 17.83 -20.40 7.15
C LEU A 270 19.12 -21.20 7.39
N ARG A 271 19.04 -22.36 8.04
CA ARG A 271 20.22 -23.13 8.49
C ARG A 271 20.96 -23.88 7.38
N GLY A 272 20.42 -23.93 6.16
CA GLY A 272 21.07 -24.58 5.02
C GLY A 272 22.22 -23.74 4.46
N LYS A 273 23.38 -24.37 4.18
CA LYS A 273 24.55 -23.68 3.60
C LYS A 273 24.21 -22.88 2.34
N ALA A 274 23.45 -23.47 1.41
CA ALA A 274 23.02 -22.80 0.19
C ALA A 274 22.10 -21.59 0.44
N ASN A 275 21.30 -21.62 1.51
CA ASN A 275 20.44 -20.49 1.90
C ASN A 275 21.26 -19.37 2.54
N ALA A 276 22.24 -19.72 3.38
CA ALA A 276 23.16 -18.76 3.96
C ALA A 276 24.02 -18.04 2.90
N GLU A 277 24.47 -18.75 1.86
CA GLU A 277 25.22 -18.18 0.75
C GLU A 277 24.42 -17.12 -0.02
N LYS A 278 23.11 -17.33 -0.22
CA LYS A 278 22.23 -16.33 -0.84
C LYS A 278 22.10 -15.05 -0.02
N LEU A 279 22.29 -15.11 1.30
CA LEU A 279 22.25 -13.96 2.20
C LEU A 279 23.61 -13.28 2.39
N ALA A 280 24.65 -13.71 1.66
CA ALA A 280 26.00 -13.17 1.79
C ALA A 280 26.08 -11.67 1.48
N GLY A 281 25.26 -11.17 0.54
CA GLY A 281 25.20 -9.74 0.22
C GLY A 281 24.69 -8.90 1.40
N LEU A 282 23.63 -9.34 2.08
CA LEU A 282 23.15 -8.67 3.30
C LEU A 282 24.20 -8.69 4.41
N LYS A 283 24.84 -9.85 4.60
CA LYS A 283 25.93 -10.00 5.56
C LYS A 283 27.06 -9.01 5.26
N HIS A 284 27.45 -8.88 3.99
CA HIS A 284 28.47 -7.93 3.54
C HIS A 284 28.11 -6.48 3.87
N LEU A 285 26.87 -6.06 3.60
CA LEU A 285 26.42 -4.71 3.94
C LEU A 285 26.50 -4.40 5.43
N LEU A 286 26.09 -5.36 6.27
CA LEU A 286 26.13 -5.24 7.73
C LEU A 286 27.57 -5.16 8.24
N GLU A 287 28.46 -6.03 7.76
CA GLU A 287 29.86 -6.10 8.19
C GLU A 287 30.67 -4.86 7.75
N ASN A 288 30.32 -4.23 6.62
CA ASN A 288 30.99 -3.04 6.10
C ASN A 288 30.31 -1.72 6.48
N HIS A 289 29.27 -1.75 7.33
CA HIS A 289 28.52 -0.56 7.75
C HIS A 289 27.92 0.25 6.59
N ASN A 290 27.59 -0.41 5.48
CA ASN A 290 26.99 0.22 4.29
C ASN A 290 25.46 0.34 4.39
N ILE A 291 24.89 -0.19 5.47
CA ILE A 291 23.50 -0.02 5.88
C ILE A 291 23.43 0.89 7.12
N GLU A 292 22.51 1.86 7.11
CA GLU A 292 22.31 2.78 8.24
C GLU A 292 21.95 2.00 9.51
N MET A 293 22.62 2.28 10.63
CA MET A 293 22.32 1.64 11.90
C MET A 293 21.01 2.20 12.46
N TRP A 294 20.00 1.34 12.65
CA TRP A 294 18.70 1.73 13.20
C TRP A 294 18.49 1.32 14.67
N LEU A 295 19.42 0.55 15.22
CA LEU A 295 19.39 0.09 16.60
C LEU A 295 20.13 1.05 17.52
N ASN A 296 19.64 1.20 18.75
CA ASN A 296 20.29 2.01 19.76
C ASN A 296 21.70 1.49 20.02
N LYS A 297 22.70 2.32 19.70
CA LYS A 297 24.11 1.92 19.79
C LYS A 297 24.53 1.52 21.20
N THR A 298 24.05 2.22 22.23
CA THR A 298 24.36 1.92 23.63
C THR A 298 23.81 0.55 24.03
N ASP A 299 22.56 0.24 23.66
CA ASP A 299 21.95 -1.06 23.93
C ASP A 299 22.71 -2.20 23.25
N VAL A 300 23.14 -1.99 21.98
CA VAL A 300 23.96 -2.96 21.24
C VAL A 300 25.30 -3.18 21.93
N GLU A 301 26.02 -2.12 22.31
CA GLU A 301 27.31 -2.20 23.00
C GLU A 301 27.20 -2.83 24.40
N GLU A 302 26.10 -2.60 25.11
CA GLU A 302 25.81 -3.27 26.37
C GLU A 302 25.56 -4.77 26.16
N TRP A 303 24.76 -5.12 25.15
CA TRP A 303 24.48 -6.51 24.83
C TRP A 303 25.75 -7.28 24.41
N GLN A 304 26.61 -6.70 23.57
CA GLN A 304 27.87 -7.32 23.15
C GLN A 304 28.82 -7.65 24.31
N ARG A 305 28.66 -6.99 25.46
CA ARG A 305 29.44 -7.24 26.69
C ARG A 305 28.81 -8.32 27.59
N LYS A 306 27.59 -8.77 27.31
CA LYS A 306 26.88 -9.81 28.08
C LYS A 306 27.16 -11.21 27.50
N GLU A 307 26.93 -12.24 28.31
CA GLU A 307 26.93 -13.62 27.79
C GLU A 307 25.84 -13.78 26.71
N TYR A 308 26.13 -14.59 25.68
CA TYR A 308 25.15 -14.91 24.66
C TYR A 308 23.91 -15.58 25.30
N PRO A 309 22.69 -15.14 24.97
CA PRO A 309 21.48 -15.61 25.64
C PRO A 309 21.28 -17.13 25.46
N LYS A 310 20.93 -17.81 26.55
CA LYS A 310 20.72 -19.27 26.60
C LYS A 310 19.25 -19.66 26.37
N SER A 311 18.34 -18.69 26.38
CA SER A 311 16.91 -18.90 26.13
C SER A 311 16.28 -17.69 25.40
N LEU A 312 15.08 -17.88 24.87
CA LEU A 312 14.29 -16.79 24.28
C LEU A 312 13.97 -15.67 25.30
N LYS A 313 13.80 -16.02 26.58
CA LYS A 313 13.54 -15.04 27.64
C LYS A 313 14.75 -14.15 27.93
N ASP A 314 15.95 -14.65 27.65
CA ASP A 314 17.20 -13.93 27.88
C ASP A 314 17.64 -13.10 26.65
N GLN A 315 16.96 -13.25 25.51
CA GLN A 315 17.28 -12.46 24.31
C GLN A 315 17.08 -10.96 24.63
N PRO A 316 18.07 -10.10 24.34
CA PRO A 316 17.95 -8.68 24.59
C PRO A 316 16.83 -8.09 23.73
N ILE A 317 16.11 -7.13 24.29
CA ILE A 317 15.26 -6.22 23.51
C ILE A 317 16.09 -4.97 23.28
N ILE A 318 16.63 -4.84 22.06
CA ILE A 318 17.41 -3.68 21.64
C ILE A 318 16.42 -2.65 21.10
N LYS A 319 16.44 -1.43 21.64
CA LYS A 319 15.52 -0.38 21.19
C LYS A 319 15.97 0.17 19.85
N TYR A 320 15.01 0.73 19.10
CA TYR A 320 15.32 1.56 17.94
C TYR A 320 15.96 2.88 18.37
N ASP A 321 16.72 3.50 17.48
CA ASP A 321 17.22 4.86 17.68
C ASP A 321 16.13 5.89 17.30
N ASP A 322 15.47 6.44 18.31
CA ASP A 322 14.33 7.35 18.17
C ASP A 322 14.71 8.68 17.46
N ASP A 323 15.97 9.11 17.53
CA ASP A 323 16.45 10.37 16.92
C ASP A 323 16.43 10.31 15.38
N ILE A 324 16.50 9.10 14.80
CA ILE A 324 16.47 8.88 13.35
C ILE A 324 15.03 9.00 12.80
N VAL A 325 13.99 8.86 13.65
CA VAL A 325 12.56 8.73 13.25
C VAL A 325 11.98 10.02 12.67
N ALA A 326 12.47 11.18 13.10
CA ALA A 326 11.94 12.47 12.69
C ALA A 326 12.39 12.94 11.28
N LEU A 327 13.36 12.26 10.64
CA LEU A 327 14.11 12.79 9.48
C LEU A 327 13.58 12.43 8.08
N GLU A 328 12.48 11.67 7.97
CA GLU A 328 11.97 11.22 6.66
C GLU A 328 10.98 12.17 5.98
N MET A 329 10.32 13.04 6.76
CA MET A 329 9.37 14.02 6.24
C MET A 329 10.11 15.25 5.71
N GLY A 330 10.57 15.21 4.45
CA GLY A 330 11.09 16.41 3.77
C GLY A 330 12.26 16.21 2.82
N LYS A 331 12.73 14.98 2.59
CA LYS A 331 13.79 14.74 1.61
C LYS A 331 13.24 14.92 0.18
N LYS A 332 13.70 15.96 -0.50
CA LYS A 332 13.44 16.20 -1.94
C LYS A 332 14.10 15.09 -2.78
N ASN A 333 13.50 14.74 -3.92
CA ASN A 333 14.03 13.84 -4.96
C ASN A 333 14.17 12.36 -4.56
N ILE A 334 13.18 11.82 -3.85
CA ILE A 334 13.03 10.37 -3.66
C ILE A 334 12.03 9.82 -4.68
N ASN A 335 12.45 8.82 -5.44
CA ASN A 335 11.57 8.10 -6.37
C ASN A 335 11.22 6.72 -5.85
N ASP A 336 9.98 6.31 -6.13
CA ASP A 336 9.47 4.98 -5.87
C ASP A 336 9.89 4.04 -7.02
N PHE A 337 10.21 2.79 -6.67
CA PHE A 337 10.57 1.75 -7.62
C PHE A 337 10.14 0.37 -7.12
N TYR A 338 10.12 -0.60 -8.02
CA TYR A 338 9.88 -2.01 -7.71
C TYR A 338 10.90 -2.54 -6.70
N VAL A 339 10.47 -3.38 -5.77
CA VAL A 339 11.39 -4.12 -4.91
C VAL A 339 12.28 -5.03 -5.76
N PRO A 340 13.62 -5.02 -5.57
CA PRO A 340 14.50 -5.91 -6.31
C PRO A 340 14.11 -7.39 -6.15
N GLY A 341 14.21 -8.12 -7.25
CA GLY A 341 13.91 -9.56 -7.31
C GLY A 341 12.43 -9.88 -7.53
N THR A 342 11.91 -10.94 -6.89
CA THR A 342 10.64 -11.58 -7.31
C THR A 342 9.46 -11.43 -6.36
N SER A 343 9.66 -10.84 -5.18
CA SER A 343 8.63 -10.75 -4.13
C SER A 343 8.92 -9.59 -3.19
N THR A 344 7.87 -9.13 -2.51
CA THR A 344 7.94 -8.22 -1.37
C THR A 344 7.01 -8.71 -0.25
N TYR A 345 7.07 -8.09 0.92
CA TYR A 345 6.12 -8.33 2.01
C TYR A 345 4.72 -7.85 1.64
N LEU A 346 3.73 -8.66 2.02
CA LEU A 346 2.32 -8.31 2.10
C LEU A 346 1.85 -8.47 3.55
N GLY A 347 1.08 -7.51 4.02
CA GLY A 347 0.21 -7.59 5.16
C GLY A 347 -0.95 -6.63 4.94
N GLY A 348 -1.52 -6.13 6.02
CA GLY A 348 -2.61 -5.17 5.93
C GLY A 348 -3.39 -5.03 7.22
N THR A 349 -4.57 -4.43 7.11
CA THR A 349 -5.51 -4.36 8.23
C THR A 349 -6.85 -4.98 7.89
N GLY A 350 -7.51 -5.53 8.89
CA GLY A 350 -8.84 -6.07 8.77
C GLY A 350 -9.76 -5.55 9.86
N ALA A 351 -11.02 -5.33 9.50
CA ALA A 351 -12.10 -5.13 10.46
C ALA A 351 -12.57 -6.49 10.99
N VAL A 352 -12.57 -6.64 12.31
CA VAL A 352 -12.94 -7.86 13.01
C VAL A 352 -14.10 -7.60 13.94
N ILE A 353 -15.08 -8.50 13.96
CA ILE A 353 -16.20 -8.45 14.91
C ILE A 353 -15.86 -9.34 16.10
N THR A 354 -15.99 -8.81 17.32
CA THR A 354 -15.69 -9.59 18.51
C THR A 354 -16.79 -10.60 18.79
N LYS A 355 -16.42 -11.73 19.41
CA LYS A 355 -17.36 -12.81 19.75
C LYS A 355 -18.46 -12.38 20.73
N LYS A 356 -18.21 -11.31 21.50
CA LYS A 356 -19.15 -10.77 22.49
C LYS A 356 -19.79 -9.45 22.06
N SER A 357 -19.65 -9.08 20.79
CA SER A 357 -20.42 -7.97 20.23
C SER A 357 -21.90 -8.17 20.52
N LYS A 358 -22.57 -7.10 20.95
CA LYS A 358 -24.02 -7.11 21.16
C LYS A 358 -24.79 -6.91 19.86
N TYR A 359 -24.11 -6.39 18.84
CA TYR A 359 -24.68 -5.93 17.58
C TYR A 359 -23.86 -6.46 16.38
N PRO A 360 -23.60 -7.78 16.27
CA PRO A 360 -22.68 -8.28 15.25
C PRO A 360 -23.24 -8.12 13.82
N ASP A 361 -24.56 -8.14 13.66
CA ASP A 361 -25.19 -7.92 12.35
C ASP A 361 -25.07 -6.44 11.94
N GLU A 362 -25.37 -5.49 12.83
CA GLU A 362 -25.18 -4.06 12.57
C GLU A 362 -23.70 -3.67 12.43
N ALA A 363 -22.81 -4.33 13.18
CA ALA A 363 -21.37 -4.17 13.03
C ALA A 363 -20.91 -4.53 11.61
N PHE A 364 -21.40 -5.65 11.07
CA PHE A 364 -21.09 -6.03 9.70
C PHE A 364 -21.67 -5.05 8.67
N GLU A 365 -22.88 -4.53 8.88
CA GLU A 365 -23.48 -3.51 7.99
C GLU A 365 -22.66 -2.21 7.97
N LEU A 366 -22.05 -1.81 9.10
CA LEU A 366 -21.10 -0.69 9.11
C LEU A 366 -19.83 -1.04 8.33
N ILE A 367 -19.32 -2.26 8.44
CA ILE A 367 -18.14 -2.72 7.69
C ILE A 367 -18.43 -2.78 6.18
N GLU A 368 -19.62 -3.18 5.76
CA GLU A 368 -20.03 -3.13 4.34
C GLU A 368 -19.88 -1.71 3.77
N ILE A 369 -20.22 -0.68 4.55
CA ILE A 369 -20.05 0.74 4.15
C ILE A 369 -18.57 1.10 4.02
N PHE A 370 -17.67 0.52 4.82
CA PHE A 370 -16.23 0.79 4.73
C PHE A 370 -15.60 0.25 3.45
N ILE A 371 -16.15 -0.83 2.88
CA ILE A 371 -15.59 -1.52 1.70
C ILE A 371 -16.37 -1.27 0.40
N ASP A 372 -17.40 -0.43 0.45
CA ASP A 372 -18.18 -0.03 -0.72
C ASP A 372 -17.33 0.90 -1.61
N ASP A 373 -17.07 0.48 -2.85
CA ASP A 373 -16.21 1.18 -3.82
C ASP A 373 -16.87 2.43 -4.42
N ASP A 374 -18.20 2.55 -4.32
CA ASP A 374 -18.94 3.77 -4.67
C ASP A 374 -18.78 4.85 -3.58
N LEU A 375 -18.42 4.45 -2.36
CA LEU A 375 -18.17 5.36 -1.23
C LEU A 375 -16.68 5.74 -1.13
N PRO A 376 -16.36 6.93 -0.60
CA PRO A 376 -14.98 7.38 -0.54
C PRO A 376 -14.13 6.69 0.53
N PHE A 377 -14.75 5.99 1.49
CA PHE A 377 -14.08 5.53 2.69
C PHE A 377 -13.04 4.45 2.42
N PHE A 378 -13.35 3.50 1.53
CA PHE A 378 -12.43 2.42 1.23
C PHE A 378 -11.15 2.92 0.56
N SER A 379 -11.31 3.85 -0.39
CA SER A 379 -10.18 4.56 -0.99
C SER A 379 -9.45 5.44 0.02
N ASP A 380 -10.13 6.07 0.98
CA ASP A 380 -9.47 6.93 1.99
C ASP A 380 -8.63 6.13 3.00
N LEU A 381 -9.01 4.88 3.29
CA LEU A 381 -8.24 3.96 4.11
C LEU A 381 -6.93 3.52 3.45
N ASN A 382 -6.81 3.73 2.13
CA ASN A 382 -5.71 3.24 1.32
C ASN A 382 -5.05 4.39 0.57
N ILE A 383 -3.77 4.66 0.80
CA ILE A 383 -3.09 5.76 0.08
C ILE A 383 -3.14 5.51 -1.43
N SER A 384 -2.94 4.28 -1.87
CA SER A 384 -2.70 3.99 -3.28
C SER A 384 -3.52 2.87 -3.87
N ILE A 385 -3.54 1.70 -3.24
CA ILE A 385 -4.22 0.50 -3.73
C ILE A 385 -4.90 -0.17 -2.55
N THR A 386 -6.02 -0.83 -2.80
CA THR A 386 -6.74 -1.56 -1.74
C THR A 386 -6.41 -3.05 -1.80
N PRO A 387 -6.80 -3.84 -0.77
CA PRO A 387 -6.75 -5.29 -0.86
C PRO A 387 -7.64 -5.87 -1.97
N PHE A 388 -8.63 -5.11 -2.46
CA PHE A 388 -9.55 -5.55 -3.50
C PHE A 388 -9.00 -5.25 -4.89
N GLU A 389 -9.08 -6.24 -5.78
CA GLU A 389 -8.71 -6.09 -7.17
C GLU A 389 -9.56 -5.01 -7.84
N ASN A 390 -8.91 -4.17 -8.65
CA ASN A 390 -9.52 -3.06 -9.39
C ASN A 390 -10.10 -1.91 -8.54
N VAL A 391 -9.91 -1.93 -7.22
CA VAL A 391 -10.27 -0.80 -6.36
C VAL A 391 -9.00 -0.05 -5.93
N ASN A 392 -8.90 1.20 -6.37
CA ASN A 392 -7.75 2.06 -6.10
C ASN A 392 -7.94 2.85 -4.81
N GLY A 393 -6.81 3.12 -4.14
CA GLY A 393 -6.71 4.05 -3.02
C GLY A 393 -6.79 5.52 -3.47
N ALA A 394 -6.83 6.43 -2.50
CA ALA A 394 -7.09 7.86 -2.71
C ALA A 394 -6.18 8.51 -3.76
N LYS A 395 -4.88 8.19 -3.79
CA LYS A 395 -3.91 8.74 -4.74
C LYS A 395 -4.10 8.20 -6.16
N CYS A 396 -4.58 6.97 -6.31
CA CYS A 396 -4.67 6.28 -7.60
C CYS A 396 -6.11 6.20 -8.15
N ARG A 397 -7.11 6.73 -7.43
CA ARG A 397 -8.54 6.66 -7.78
C ARG A 397 -8.87 7.29 -9.14
N ASN A 398 -8.20 8.40 -9.50
CA ASN A 398 -8.48 9.18 -10.71
C ASN A 398 -7.77 8.69 -11.98
N ARG A 399 -7.37 7.41 -12.03
CA ARG A 399 -6.83 6.77 -13.24
C ARG A 399 -7.91 6.50 -14.31
N SER A 400 -8.88 7.41 -14.45
CA SER A 400 -9.97 7.23 -15.40
C SER A 400 -9.38 7.07 -16.81
N VAL A 401 -10.09 6.31 -17.63
CA VAL A 401 -9.83 6.09 -19.06
C VAL A 401 -9.61 7.42 -19.80
N GLU A 402 -10.15 8.54 -19.32
CA GLU A 402 -9.96 9.89 -19.85
C GLU A 402 -8.54 10.44 -19.63
N ALA A 403 -7.89 10.05 -18.52
CA ALA A 403 -6.53 10.47 -18.20
C ALA A 403 -5.50 9.96 -19.24
N LYS A 404 -5.71 8.76 -19.81
CA LYS A 404 -4.81 8.21 -20.84
C LYS A 404 -4.73 9.07 -22.09
N GLN A 405 -5.84 9.65 -22.53
CA GLN A 405 -5.85 10.55 -23.67
C GLN A 405 -5.08 11.83 -23.34
N GLU A 406 -5.32 12.41 -22.15
CA GLU A 406 -4.62 13.60 -21.67
C GLU A 406 -3.11 13.35 -21.52
N PHE A 407 -2.70 12.23 -20.95
CA PHE A 407 -1.28 11.87 -20.82
C PHE A 407 -0.61 11.62 -22.16
N CYS A 408 -1.32 10.96 -23.09
CA CYS A 408 -0.85 10.83 -24.47
C CYS A 408 -0.63 12.22 -25.08
N ASN A 409 -1.57 13.15 -24.87
CA ASN A 409 -1.42 14.54 -25.32
C ASN A 409 -0.21 15.24 -24.69
N ASN A 410 0.08 14.97 -23.41
CA ASN A 410 1.20 15.56 -22.69
C ASN A 410 2.56 15.04 -23.19
N ILE A 411 2.69 13.74 -23.52
CA ILE A 411 3.91 13.21 -24.15
C ILE A 411 4.18 13.94 -25.48
N LEU A 412 3.12 14.25 -26.23
CA LEU A 412 3.17 14.84 -27.56
C LEU A 412 3.03 16.37 -27.57
N GLN A 413 3.26 17.03 -26.43
CA GLN A 413 3.01 18.48 -26.27
C GLN A 413 3.86 19.37 -27.20
N SER A 414 5.09 18.95 -27.50
CA SER A 414 6.02 19.70 -28.34
C SER A 414 5.79 19.37 -29.82
N ASN A 415 5.66 20.39 -30.66
CA ASN A 415 5.66 20.20 -32.12
C ASN A 415 7.07 19.86 -32.61
N GLY A 416 7.18 18.95 -33.56
CA GLY A 416 8.47 18.55 -34.14
C GLY A 416 8.51 17.06 -34.45
N THR A 417 9.65 16.61 -34.95
CA THR A 417 9.93 15.20 -35.21
C THR A 417 10.89 14.68 -34.16
N PHE A 418 10.48 13.67 -33.40
CA PHE A 418 11.23 13.15 -32.27
C PHE A 418 11.56 11.67 -32.48
N PRO A 419 12.75 11.21 -32.07
CA PRO A 419 13.09 9.80 -32.11
C PRO A 419 12.41 9.03 -30.97
N TYR A 420 11.85 7.88 -31.33
CA TYR A 420 11.29 6.86 -30.47
C TYR A 420 11.98 5.54 -30.77
N TYR A 421 12.01 4.61 -29.82
CA TYR A 421 12.53 3.28 -30.04
C TYR A 421 11.60 2.20 -29.49
N TYR A 422 11.69 1.00 -30.07
CA TYR A 422 11.07 -0.21 -29.55
C TYR A 422 12.03 -1.38 -29.71
N ILE A 423 11.83 -2.43 -28.92
CA ILE A 423 12.67 -3.62 -28.94
C ILE A 423 11.86 -4.74 -29.58
N TYR A 424 12.38 -5.30 -30.67
CA TYR A 424 11.79 -6.46 -31.34
C TYR A 424 12.90 -7.45 -31.69
N ASN A 425 12.72 -8.73 -31.33
CA ASN A 425 13.74 -9.78 -31.46
C ASN A 425 15.13 -9.35 -30.93
N ASN A 426 15.16 -8.76 -29.72
CA ASN A 426 16.38 -8.21 -29.08
C ASN A 426 17.12 -7.13 -29.87
N THR A 427 16.52 -6.59 -30.93
CA THR A 427 17.07 -5.48 -31.71
C THR A 427 16.33 -4.20 -31.37
N THR A 428 17.06 -3.13 -31.08
CA THR A 428 16.51 -1.80 -30.87
C THR A 428 16.25 -1.14 -32.21
N ASN A 429 14.98 -0.86 -32.49
CA ASN A 429 14.54 -0.19 -33.70
C ASN A 429 14.13 1.23 -33.38
N VAL A 430 14.59 2.20 -34.19
CA VAL A 430 14.34 3.63 -33.98
C VAL A 430 13.38 4.15 -35.04
N LEU A 431 12.35 4.88 -34.62
CA LEU A 431 11.44 5.63 -35.49
C LEU A 431 11.54 7.11 -35.19
N TYR A 432 11.33 7.91 -36.22
CA TYR A 432 11.05 9.32 -36.08
C TYR A 432 9.55 9.56 -36.23
N LEU A 433 8.93 10.09 -35.18
CA LEU A 433 7.52 10.43 -35.16
C LEU A 433 7.36 11.94 -35.18
N THR A 434 6.57 12.46 -36.13
CA THR A 434 6.20 13.87 -36.14
C THR A 434 4.99 14.08 -35.24
N HIS A 435 5.14 14.87 -34.18
CA HIS A 435 4.01 15.21 -33.32
C HIS A 435 3.09 16.21 -34.03
N ILE A 436 1.81 15.90 -34.08
CA ILE A 436 0.77 16.69 -34.74
C ILE A 436 -0.31 17.14 -33.75
N LYS A 437 -1.04 18.20 -34.10
CA LYS A 437 -2.14 18.75 -33.30
C LYS A 437 -3.37 18.88 -34.20
N SER A 438 -4.52 18.43 -33.70
CA SER A 438 -5.83 18.65 -34.32
C SER A 438 -6.48 19.93 -33.83
N ASP A 439 -7.54 20.35 -34.52
CA ASP A 439 -8.27 21.59 -34.23
C ASP A 439 -8.86 21.63 -32.81
N ASN A 440 -9.21 20.47 -32.23
CA ASN A 440 -9.74 20.34 -30.87
C ASN A 440 -8.66 20.30 -29.78
N SER A 441 -7.42 20.69 -30.10
CA SER A 441 -6.24 20.57 -29.23
C SER A 441 -5.81 19.14 -28.85
N ASN A 442 -6.48 18.10 -29.37
CA ASN A 442 -6.01 16.73 -29.27
C ASN A 442 -4.70 16.59 -30.07
N ARG A 443 -3.74 15.83 -29.53
CA ARG A 443 -2.44 15.57 -30.16
C ARG A 443 -2.42 14.20 -30.81
N GLY A 444 -1.40 13.99 -31.62
CA GLY A 444 -1.19 12.75 -32.34
C GLY A 444 0.22 12.64 -32.87
N ILE A 445 0.47 11.57 -33.61
CA ILE A 445 1.72 11.34 -34.34
C ILE A 445 1.44 11.17 -35.83
N LEU A 446 2.40 11.54 -36.66
CA LEU A 446 2.48 11.22 -38.07
C LEU A 446 3.74 10.38 -38.30
N ILE A 447 3.57 9.22 -38.92
CA ILE A 447 4.67 8.32 -39.29
C ILE A 447 5.09 8.65 -40.72
N ASN A 448 6.26 9.28 -40.89
CA ASN A 448 6.76 9.66 -42.21
C ASN A 448 7.77 8.63 -42.73
N SER A 449 7.41 7.92 -43.80
CA SER A 449 8.22 6.84 -44.37
C SER A 449 9.50 7.31 -45.07
N SER A 450 9.58 8.59 -45.46
CA SER A 450 10.81 9.16 -46.04
C SER A 450 11.98 9.22 -45.06
N ILE A 451 11.69 9.23 -43.75
CA ILE A 451 12.67 9.32 -42.66
C ILE A 451 12.94 7.93 -42.05
N ASN A 452 11.95 7.03 -42.06
CA ASN A 452 11.98 5.72 -41.39
C ASN A 452 12.28 4.56 -42.36
N LYS A 453 13.44 4.56 -43.01
CA LYS A 453 13.82 3.55 -44.03
C LYS A 453 14.04 2.12 -43.49
N THR A 454 14.08 1.93 -42.18
CA THR A 454 14.40 0.66 -41.48
C THR A 454 13.21 0.07 -40.71
N PHE A 455 11.98 0.49 -41.03
CA PHE A 455 10.80 -0.03 -40.36
C PHE A 455 10.60 -1.51 -40.71
N LEU A 456 10.93 -2.41 -39.78
CA LEU A 456 10.90 -3.87 -39.97
C LEU A 456 9.48 -4.48 -40.02
N ILE A 457 8.44 -3.67 -39.89
CA ILE A 457 7.07 -4.11 -40.12
C ILE A 457 6.76 -3.70 -41.56
N ASP A 458 6.80 -4.65 -42.50
CA ASP A 458 6.41 -4.52 -43.93
C ASP A 458 4.90 -4.19 -44.10
N ASN A 459 4.33 -3.37 -43.22
CA ASN A 459 2.99 -2.83 -43.36
C ASN A 459 3.07 -1.47 -44.07
N ASN A 460 2.99 -1.52 -45.40
CA ASN A 460 2.76 -0.34 -46.25
C ASN A 460 1.53 0.49 -45.81
N GLU A 461 0.66 -0.06 -44.95
CA GLU A 461 -0.51 0.62 -44.39
C GLU A 461 -0.20 1.66 -43.30
N LEU A 462 1.02 1.69 -42.74
CA LEU A 462 1.43 2.68 -41.73
C LEU A 462 2.11 3.90 -42.34
N ASP A 463 2.46 3.85 -43.63
CA ASP A 463 3.16 4.92 -44.34
C ASP A 463 2.29 6.17 -44.44
N ASN A 464 2.86 7.31 -44.02
CA ASN A 464 2.18 8.61 -44.00
C ASN A 464 0.83 8.61 -43.26
N THR A 465 0.68 7.71 -42.29
CA THR A 465 -0.53 7.61 -41.49
C THR A 465 -0.42 8.44 -40.22
N SER A 466 -1.48 9.21 -39.94
CA SER A 466 -1.62 9.97 -38.70
C SER A 466 -2.45 9.19 -37.68
N PHE A 467 -1.97 9.12 -36.45
CA PHE A 467 -2.71 8.59 -35.31
C PHE A 467 -2.99 9.69 -34.30
N MET A 468 -4.16 9.68 -33.69
CA MET A 468 -4.57 10.64 -32.65
C MET A 468 -4.58 9.99 -31.27
N CYS A 469 -4.29 10.76 -30.23
CA CYS A 469 -4.42 10.29 -28.86
C CYS A 469 -5.87 9.97 -28.53
N SER A 470 -6.06 8.81 -27.89
CA SER A 470 -7.31 8.33 -27.33
C SER A 470 -7.03 7.55 -26.04
N SER A 471 -8.09 7.08 -25.41
CA SER A 471 -8.01 6.30 -24.18
C SER A 471 -7.64 4.84 -24.37
N LYS A 472 -7.78 4.33 -25.60
CA LYS A 472 -7.41 2.97 -26.03
C LYS A 472 -6.76 3.02 -27.42
N PRO A 473 -5.80 2.12 -27.70
CA PRO A 473 -5.23 2.01 -29.03
C PRO A 473 -6.27 1.37 -29.96
N ASP A 474 -6.34 1.85 -31.21
CA ASP A 474 -7.24 1.31 -32.22
C ASP A 474 -6.65 1.52 -33.62
N PHE A 475 -6.31 0.43 -34.30
CA PHE A 475 -5.71 0.50 -35.63
C PHE A 475 -6.65 1.10 -36.66
N LYS A 476 -7.94 0.76 -36.61
CA LYS A 476 -8.95 1.17 -37.59
C LYS A 476 -9.33 2.63 -37.44
N ASN A 477 -9.52 3.06 -36.19
CA ASN A 477 -9.84 4.45 -35.87
C ASN A 477 -8.60 5.34 -35.79
N ARG A 478 -7.40 4.77 -36.02
CA ARG A 478 -6.11 5.47 -35.98
C ARG A 478 -5.90 6.16 -34.64
N TYR A 479 -6.09 5.41 -33.56
CA TYR A 479 -5.84 5.88 -32.21
C TYR A 479 -4.58 5.26 -31.61
N ILE A 480 -3.75 6.11 -31.04
CA ILE A 480 -2.69 5.73 -30.12
C ILE A 480 -3.16 6.03 -28.69
N THR A 481 -2.55 5.38 -27.71
CA THR A 481 -2.82 5.70 -26.32
C THR A 481 -1.54 5.82 -25.51
N TYR A 482 -1.68 6.42 -24.34
CA TYR A 482 -0.63 6.43 -23.33
C TYR A 482 -0.42 5.02 -22.80
N TYR A 483 0.84 4.59 -22.79
CA TYR A 483 1.26 3.35 -22.16
C TYR A 483 1.99 3.60 -20.84
N ASP A 484 2.89 4.58 -20.82
CA ASP A 484 3.73 4.93 -19.67
C ASP A 484 4.45 6.27 -19.88
N GLU A 485 5.20 6.74 -18.89
CA GLU A 485 6.11 7.87 -19.01
C GLU A 485 7.07 7.66 -20.19
N TYR A 486 7.06 8.61 -21.12
CA TYR A 486 7.75 8.54 -22.42
C TYR A 486 7.27 7.44 -23.37
N LYS A 487 6.27 6.63 -23.03
CA LYS A 487 5.81 5.52 -23.87
C LYS A 487 4.40 5.71 -24.39
N ILE A 488 4.23 5.48 -25.68
CA ILE A 488 2.93 5.39 -26.33
C ILE A 488 2.73 3.97 -26.87
N GLU A 489 1.50 3.50 -26.79
CA GLU A 489 1.09 2.28 -27.45
C GLU A 489 0.57 2.62 -28.84
N LEU A 490 1.24 2.09 -29.85
CA LEU A 490 0.90 2.26 -31.26
C LEU A 490 0.33 0.94 -31.80
N PRO A 491 -0.95 0.91 -32.21
CA PRO A 491 -1.49 -0.25 -32.91
C PRO A 491 -0.86 -0.36 -34.30
N VAL A 492 -0.33 -1.54 -34.62
CA VAL A 492 0.30 -1.86 -35.92
C VAL A 492 -0.58 -2.75 -36.80
N SER A 493 -1.58 -3.41 -36.20
CA SER A 493 -2.66 -4.15 -36.86
C SER A 493 -3.90 -4.18 -35.95
N GLU A 494 -4.99 -4.82 -36.39
CA GLU A 494 -6.20 -4.97 -35.54
C GLU A 494 -5.97 -5.79 -34.26
N SER A 495 -4.94 -6.64 -34.23
CA SER A 495 -4.64 -7.54 -33.10
C SER A 495 -3.32 -7.26 -32.41
N GLU A 496 -2.47 -6.38 -32.95
CA GLU A 496 -1.12 -6.14 -32.45
C GLU A 496 -0.85 -4.65 -32.23
N SER A 497 -0.20 -4.37 -31.10
CA SER A 497 0.35 -3.06 -30.76
C SER A 497 1.83 -3.19 -30.43
N ILE A 498 2.58 -2.11 -30.69
CA ILE A 498 3.96 -1.96 -30.22
C ILE A 498 4.04 -0.83 -29.20
N ILE A 499 4.96 -0.96 -28.25
CA ILE A 499 5.25 0.08 -27.26
C ILE A 499 6.44 0.90 -27.74
N LEU A 500 6.18 2.14 -28.14
CA LEU A 500 7.20 3.08 -28.57
C LEU A 500 7.66 3.92 -27.38
N LYS A 501 8.96 3.92 -27.10
CA LYS A 501 9.60 4.70 -26.03
C LYS A 501 10.28 5.93 -26.63
N SER A 502 9.92 7.12 -26.20
CA SER A 502 10.56 8.37 -26.62
C SER A 502 11.99 8.39 -26.12
N MET A 503 12.96 8.66 -26.99
CA MET A 503 14.37 8.81 -26.60
C MET A 503 14.61 10.02 -25.69
N LYS A 504 13.60 10.86 -25.41
CA LYS A 504 13.67 11.84 -24.32
C LYS A 504 13.94 11.19 -22.97
N ASP A 505 13.53 9.92 -22.80
CA ASP A 505 13.84 9.14 -21.61
C ASP A 505 15.36 9.09 -21.31
N ILE A 506 16.22 9.14 -22.33
CA ILE A 506 17.68 9.13 -22.21
C ILE A 506 18.26 10.50 -21.80
N TYR A 507 17.59 11.60 -22.13
CA TYR A 507 18.16 12.95 -22.02
C TYR A 507 17.60 13.79 -20.87
N ASP A 508 16.38 13.51 -20.40
CA ASP A 508 15.62 14.41 -19.51
C ASP A 508 15.64 14.00 -18.02
N HIS A 509 16.58 13.12 -17.62
CA HIS A 509 16.65 12.58 -16.25
C HIS A 509 16.88 13.61 -15.13
N LYS A 510 17.16 14.88 -15.44
CA LYS A 510 17.73 15.80 -14.44
C LYS A 510 16.74 16.53 -13.52
N ASN A 511 15.40 16.44 -13.66
CA ASN A 511 14.49 17.16 -12.75
C ASN A 511 13.01 16.71 -12.69
N LEU A 512 12.66 15.51 -13.18
CA LEU A 512 11.23 15.16 -13.27
C LEU A 512 10.73 14.48 -11.99
N GLU A 513 9.78 15.16 -11.32
CA GLU A 513 8.94 14.54 -10.30
C GLU A 513 8.27 13.30 -10.91
N GLN A 514 8.38 12.16 -10.23
CA GLN A 514 7.78 10.92 -10.72
C GLN A 514 6.26 11.09 -10.88
N LEU A 515 5.75 10.84 -12.08
CA LEU A 515 4.33 10.96 -12.37
C LEU A 515 3.53 10.04 -11.44
N SER A 516 2.38 10.53 -10.96
CA SER A 516 1.50 9.76 -10.07
C SER A 516 1.06 8.43 -10.70
N GLU A 517 0.93 8.38 -12.03
CA GLU A 517 0.59 7.14 -12.73
C GLU A 517 1.71 6.09 -12.68
N THR A 518 2.96 6.50 -12.85
CA THR A 518 4.15 5.64 -12.70
C THR A 518 4.17 5.04 -11.30
N ILE A 519 3.98 5.88 -10.27
CA ILE A 519 3.93 5.46 -8.86
C ILE A 519 2.83 4.43 -8.65
N CYS A 520 1.61 4.74 -9.09
CA CYS A 520 0.47 3.84 -8.91
C CYS A 520 0.66 2.50 -9.66
N ARG A 521 1.41 2.47 -10.77
CA ARG A 521 1.65 1.23 -11.52
C ARG A 521 2.66 0.37 -10.79
N ILE A 522 3.72 1.00 -10.26
CA ILE A 522 4.67 0.33 -9.38
C ILE A 522 3.93 -0.32 -8.22
N TYR A 523 2.97 0.39 -7.61
CA TYR A 523 2.16 -0.14 -6.53
C TYR A 523 1.30 -1.35 -6.95
N ASP A 524 0.53 -1.25 -8.04
CA ASP A 524 -0.30 -2.37 -8.53
C ASP A 524 0.53 -3.62 -8.84
N GLU A 525 1.63 -3.45 -9.56
CA GLU A 525 2.50 -4.56 -9.96
C GLU A 525 3.26 -5.14 -8.77
N THR A 526 3.68 -4.29 -7.83
CA THR A 526 4.34 -4.75 -6.59
C THR A 526 3.39 -5.59 -5.75
N LEU A 527 2.13 -5.16 -5.57
CA LEU A 527 1.12 -5.92 -4.81
C LEU A 527 0.86 -7.31 -5.38
N LYS A 528 0.82 -7.44 -6.71
CA LYS A 528 0.65 -8.76 -7.39
C LYS A 528 1.76 -9.75 -7.05
N THR A 529 2.93 -9.26 -6.67
CA THR A 529 4.10 -10.08 -6.27
C THR A 529 4.33 -10.10 -4.76
N ALA A 530 3.56 -9.32 -3.99
CA ALA A 530 3.69 -9.25 -2.54
C ALA A 530 3.13 -10.53 -1.89
N LYS A 531 3.76 -10.98 -0.81
CA LYS A 531 3.42 -12.23 -0.12
C LYS A 531 3.39 -12.07 1.41
N PRO A 532 2.45 -12.73 2.10
CA PRO A 532 2.44 -12.84 3.56
C PRO A 532 3.75 -13.41 4.09
N ILE A 533 4.08 -13.15 5.36
CA ILE A 533 5.30 -13.69 6.00
C ILE A 533 5.34 -15.23 5.97
N GLU A 534 4.17 -15.87 5.95
CA GLU A 534 4.01 -17.32 6.07
C GLU A 534 4.25 -18.08 4.74
N VAL A 535 4.33 -17.37 3.60
CA VAL A 535 4.35 -17.95 2.23
C VAL A 535 5.76 -18.07 1.64
#